data_AF-A0A6L8LVY1-F1
#
_entry.id   AF-A0A6L8LVY1-F1
#
_cell.length_a   1.000
_cell.length_b   1.000
_cell.length_c   1.000
_cell.angle_alpha   90.00
_cell.angle_beta   90.00
_cell.angle_gamma   90.00
#
_symmetry.space_group_name_H-M   'P 1'
#
loop_
_entity.id
_entity.type
_entity.pdbx_description
1 polymer ?
#
loop_
_entity_poly.entity_id
_entity_poly.type
_entity_poly.pdbx_seq_one_letter_code
_entity_poly.pdbx_strand_id
1 'polypeptide(L)' 'MSINLSTLPAKDKNKIELDKQASFLVWKLREAKASPEEITRSADKIQDPDERSMFLESIAKYKRIMGLG' A
#
# COMPACT_ATOMS: atom_id res chain seq x y z
N MET A 1 -5.96 -22.36 -9.44
CA MET A 1 -5.04 -21.80 -10.47
C MET A 1 -3.88 -21.15 -9.73
N SER A 2 -2.64 -21.45 -10.10
CA SER A 2 -1.44 -20.79 -9.55
C SER A 2 -1.01 -19.66 -10.49
N ILE A 3 -0.78 -18.46 -9.95
CA ILE A 3 -0.20 -17.34 -10.69
C ILE A 3 1.27 -17.23 -10.26
N ASN A 4 2.20 -17.26 -11.23
CA ASN A 4 3.62 -17.05 -10.95
C ASN A 4 3.91 -15.55 -10.85
N LEU A 5 4.08 -15.05 -9.62
CA LEU A 5 4.35 -13.64 -9.37
C LEU A 5 5.71 -13.18 -9.92
N SER A 6 6.67 -14.10 -10.04
CA SER A 6 8.02 -13.80 -10.53
C SER A 6 8.07 -13.49 -12.01
N THR A 7 7.10 -13.94 -12.81
CA THR A 7 7.03 -13.71 -14.25
C THR A 7 6.13 -12.52 -14.63
N LEU A 8 5.58 -11.81 -13.65
CA LEU A 8 4.73 -10.65 -13.93
C LEU A 8 5.53 -9.51 -14.59
N PRO A 9 4.85 -8.68 -15.41
CA PRO A 9 5.40 -7.41 -15.87
C PRO A 9 5.84 -6.53 -14.70
N ALA A 10 6.85 -5.71 -14.91
CA ALA A 10 7.39 -4.82 -13.87
C ALA A 10 6.31 -3.92 -13.25
N LYS A 11 5.38 -3.41 -14.06
CA LYS A 11 4.25 -2.58 -13.59
C LYS A 11 3.35 -3.35 -12.61
N ASP A 12 3.06 -4.61 -12.88
CA ASP A 12 2.20 -5.41 -12.01
C ASP A 12 2.92 -5.86 -10.74
N LYS A 13 4.24 -6.13 -10.82
CA LYS A 13 5.07 -6.31 -9.62
C LYS A 13 5.09 -5.08 -8.73
N ASN A 14 5.16 -3.89 -9.33
CA ASN A 14 5.17 -2.64 -8.57
C ASN A 14 3.84 -2.42 -7.82
N LYS A 15 2.69 -2.70 -8.47
CA LYS A 15 1.38 -2.67 -7.80
C LYS A 15 1.33 -3.60 -6.58
N ILE A 16 1.86 -4.82 -6.68
CA ILE A 16 1.92 -5.76 -5.55
C ILE A 16 2.78 -5.20 -4.41
N GLU A 17 3.93 -4.61 -4.74
CA GLU A 17 4.80 -4.02 -3.72
C GLU A 17 4.14 -2.80 -3.04
N LEU A 18 3.43 -1.95 -3.80
CA LEU A 18 2.67 -0.83 -3.24
C LEU A 18 1.53 -1.29 -2.32
N ASP A 19 0.76 -2.30 -2.72
CA ASP A 19 -0.30 -2.89 -1.88
C ASP A 19 0.27 -3.48 -0.58
N LYS A 20 1.41 -4.18 -0.68
CA LYS A 20 2.14 -4.70 0.48
C LYS A 20 2.62 -3.56 1.39
N GLN A 21 3.21 -2.50 0.85
CA GLN A 21 3.64 -1.35 1.64
C GLN A 21 2.47 -0.66 2.34
N ALA A 22 1.33 -0.51 1.65
CA ALA A 22 0.11 0.03 2.23
C ALA A 22 -0.35 -0.81 3.44
N SER A 23 -0.41 -2.14 3.27
CA SER A 23 -0.79 -3.05 4.36
C SER A 23 0.13 -2.95 5.57
N PHE A 24 1.44 -2.82 5.33
CA PHE A 24 2.44 -2.72 6.39
C PHE A 24 2.39 -1.39 7.13
N LEU A 25 2.15 -0.27 6.42
CA LEU A 25 1.98 1.03 7.04
C LEU A 25 0.73 1.10 7.92
N VAL A 26 -0.38 0.52 7.46
CA VAL A 26 -1.60 0.45 8.28
C VAL A 26 -1.38 -0.44 9.50
N TRP A 27 -0.68 -1.57 9.36
CA TRP A 27 -0.30 -2.38 10.51
C TRP A 27 0.56 -1.58 11.52
N LYS A 28 1.58 -0.84 11.05
CA LYS A 28 2.38 0.01 11.94
C LYS A 28 1.52 1.06 12.65
N LEU A 29 0.55 1.67 11.96
CA LEU A 29 -0.37 2.62 12.55
C LEU A 29 -1.21 1.98 13.67
N ARG A 30 -1.77 0.79 13.43
CA ARG A 30 -2.51 0.01 14.43
C ARG A 30 -1.66 -0.28 15.67
N GLU A 31 -0.40 -0.63 15.46
CA GLU A 31 0.54 -0.98 16.53
C GLU A 31 1.16 0.24 17.23
N ALA A 32 0.71 1.46 16.91
CA ALA A 32 1.30 2.73 17.38
C ALA A 32 2.81 2.86 17.09
N LYS A 33 3.28 2.24 16.00
CA LYS A 33 4.69 2.23 15.54
C LYS A 33 4.95 3.19 14.38
N ALA A 34 3.92 3.89 13.91
CA ALA A 34 4.03 4.90 12.87
C ALA A 34 2.98 6.00 13.09
N SER A 35 3.31 7.22 12.67
CA SER A 35 2.35 8.31 12.59
C SER A 35 1.60 8.28 11.24
N PRO A 36 0.39 8.88 11.16
CA PRO A 36 -0.32 9.03 9.89
C PRO A 36 0.50 9.75 8.80
N GLU A 37 1.45 10.61 9.18
CA GLU A 37 2.32 11.34 8.25
C GLU A 37 3.23 10.43 7.41
N GLU A 38 3.56 9.23 7.89
CA GLU A 38 4.36 8.27 7.13
C GLU A 38 3.60 7.78 5.88
N ILE A 39 2.28 7.68 5.95
CA ILE A 39 1.43 7.33 4.81
C ILE A 39 1.47 8.46 3.79
N THR A 40 1.26 9.71 4.23
CA THR A 40 1.33 10.89 3.36
C THR A 40 2.68 10.99 2.67
N ARG A 41 3.77 10.87 3.43
CA ARG A 41 5.14 10.90 2.89
C ARG A 41 5.43 9.77 1.92
N SER A 42 4.86 8.59 2.13
CA SER A 42 4.99 7.47 1.21
C SER A 42 4.22 7.75 -0.09
N ALA A 43 3.01 8.30 0.00
CA ALA A 43 2.20 8.66 -1.16
C ALA A 43 2.84 9.78 -2.00
N ASP A 44 3.49 10.76 -1.36
CA ASP A 44 4.17 11.87 -2.06
C ASP A 44 5.41 11.43 -2.85
N LYS A 45 6.00 10.26 -2.51
CA LYS A 45 7.13 9.69 -3.25
C LYS A 45 6.71 8.93 -4.50
N ILE A 46 5.42 8.60 -4.64
CA ILE A 46 4.89 7.89 -5.81
C ILE A 46 4.64 8.91 -6.92
N GLN A 47 5.41 8.81 -7.99
CA GLN A 47 5.37 9.75 -9.11
C GLN A 47 4.19 9.51 -10.06
N ASP A 48 3.85 8.24 -10.30
CA ASP A 48 2.75 7.85 -11.16
C ASP A 48 1.41 8.11 -10.43
N PRO A 49 0.51 8.95 -10.97
CA PRO A 49 -0.77 9.26 -10.33
C PRO A 49 -1.69 8.05 -10.14
N ASP A 50 -1.68 7.09 -11.08
CA ASP A 50 -2.51 5.89 -11.00
C ASP A 50 -2.00 4.98 -9.87
N GLU A 51 -0.68 4.82 -9.77
CA GLU A 51 -0.05 4.07 -8.69
C GLU A 51 -0.28 4.73 -7.33
N ARG A 52 -0.25 6.06 -7.27
CA ARG A 52 -0.55 6.82 -6.05
C ARG A 52 -2.01 6.62 -5.64
N SER A 53 -2.96 6.69 -6.57
CA SER A 53 -4.38 6.45 -6.29
C SER A 53 -4.59 5.04 -5.77
N MET A 54 -4.02 4.04 -6.44
CA MET A 54 -4.12 2.64 -6.04
C MET A 54 -3.52 2.39 -4.64
N PHE A 55 -2.36 2.98 -4.34
CA PHE A 55 -1.76 2.91 -3.01
C PHE A 55 -2.70 3.48 -1.93
N LEU A 56 -3.30 4.65 -2.17
CA LEU A 56 -4.24 5.29 -1.23
C LEU A 56 -5.53 4.47 -1.05
N GLU A 57 -6.04 3.85 -2.11
CA GLU A 57 -7.16 2.90 -2.05
C GLU A 57 -6.81 1.67 -1.21
N SER A 58 -5.60 1.11 -1.37
CA SER A 58 -5.11 0.01 -0.54
C SER A 58 -4.99 0.43 0.93
N ILE A 59 -4.50 1.64 1.22
CA ILE A 59 -4.49 2.18 2.59
C ILE A 59 -5.90 2.21 3.18
N ALA A 60 -6.88 2.76 2.45
CA ALA A 60 -8.27 2.83 2.89
C ALA A 60 -8.88 1.44 3.14
N LYS A 61 -8.61 0.49 2.24
CA LYS A 61 -8.99 -0.92 2.38
C LYS A 61 -8.43 -1.54 3.65
N TYR A 62 -7.11 -1.42 3.89
CA TYR A 62 -6.49 -2.04 5.06
C TYR A 62 -6.89 -1.37 6.37
N LYS A 63 -7.09 -0.05 6.36
CA LYS A 63 -7.67 0.68 7.49
C LYS A 63 -9.01 0.10 7.91
N ARG A 64 -9.92 -0.11 6.94
CA ARG A 64 -11.23 -0.75 7.17
C ARG A 64 -11.08 -2.17 7.72
N ILE A 65 -10.22 -3.00 7.12
CA ILE A 65 -9.99 -4.39 7.58
C ILE A 65 -9.46 -4.41 9.02
N MET A 66 -8.61 -3.46 9.40
CA MET A 66 -7.99 -3.38 10.72
C MET A 66 -8.80 -2.57 11.75
N GLY A 67 -9.97 -2.02 11.37
CA GLY A 67 -10.80 -1.22 12.27
C GLY A 67 -10.23 0.16 12.61
N LEU A 68 -9.34 0.69 11.78
CA LEU A 68 -8.83 2.05 11.89
C LEU A 68 -9.69 2.95 11.00
N GLY A 69 -10.55 3.78 11.60
CA GLY A 69 -11.41 4.74 10.89
C GLY A 69 -10.63 5.76 10.05
#